data_AF-A0A497I6V2-F1
#
_entry.id   AF-A0A497I6V2-F1
#
_cell.length_a   1.000
_cell.length_b   1.000
_cell.length_c   1.000
_cell.angle_alpha   90.00
_cell.angle_beta   90.00
_cell.angle_gamma   90.00
#
_symmetry.space_group_name_H-M   'P 1'
#
loop_
_entity.id
_entity.type
_entity.pdbx_description
1 polymer ?
#
loop_
_entity_poly.entity_id
_entity_poly.type
_entity_poly.pdbx_seq_one_letter_code
_entity_poly.pdbx_strand_id
1 'polypeptide(L)'
;MSFMEKLSTMFGKKVKVSKVSSDYVELDSQELPHKTARILVKYFVLSDYNDVKPILNAVREGYSITFIKVQPLRAKDPSELRRAIEKIKATCRATNSKIMGIDENYVVTAPDFADIIKG
;
A
#
# COMPACT_ATOMS: atom_id res chain seq x y z
N MET A 1 30.37 50.63 12.95
CA MET A 1 29.08 49.94 13.13
C MET A 1 29.33 48.46 13.12
N SER A 2 28.96 47.78 14.20
CA SER A 2 29.38 46.41 14.49
C SER A 2 28.48 45.40 13.77
N PHE A 3 29.08 44.32 13.27
CA PHE A 3 28.40 43.19 12.61
C PHE A 3 27.28 42.58 13.47
N MET A 4 27.38 42.71 14.81
CA MET A 4 26.38 42.21 15.77
C MET A 4 25.05 42.99 15.76
N GLU A 5 25.03 44.26 15.37
CA GLU A 5 23.77 45.06 15.30
C GLU A 5 22.90 44.66 14.10
N LYS A 6 23.51 44.17 13.01
CA LYS A 6 22.77 43.67 11.84
C LYS A 6 22.13 42.30 12.08
N LEU A 7 22.69 41.47 12.97
CA LEU A 7 22.12 40.15 13.29
C LEU A 7 20.88 40.24 14.18
N SER A 8 20.86 41.16 15.16
CA SER A 8 19.74 41.30 16.08
C SER A 8 18.47 41.83 15.42
N THR A 9 18.62 42.60 14.33
CA THR A 9 17.50 43.19 13.59
C THR A 9 16.79 42.15 12.69
N MET A 10 17.48 41.09 12.27
CA MET A 10 16.91 40.00 11.45
C MET A 10 16.24 38.90 12.29
N PHE A 11 16.57 38.77 13.57
CA PHE A 11 16.02 37.76 14.49
C PHE A 11 14.90 38.31 15.41
N GLY A 12 14.27 39.40 14.99
CA GLY A 12 13.30 40.18 15.78
C GLY A 12 11.82 39.82 15.61
N LYS A 13 11.46 38.58 15.25
CA LYS A 13 10.04 38.16 15.27
C LYS A 13 9.73 37.38 16.55
N LYS A 14 9.14 38.10 17.51
CA LYS A 14 8.75 37.67 18.86
C LYS A 14 8.05 36.30 18.90
N VAL A 15 8.71 35.31 19.48
CA VAL A 15 8.09 34.09 20.00
C VAL A 15 7.65 34.38 21.43
N LYS A 16 6.33 34.41 21.68
CA LYS A 16 5.77 34.39 23.04
C LYS A 16 5.91 32.97 23.57
N VAL A 17 6.88 32.75 24.45
CA VAL A 17 7.02 31.49 25.20
C VAL A 17 6.14 31.57 26.44
N SER A 18 4.93 31.03 26.35
CA SER A 18 4.12 30.69 27.52
C SER A 18 4.53 29.31 28.01
N LYS A 19 5.04 29.23 29.24
CA LYS A 19 5.30 27.97 29.96
C LYS A 19 3.99 27.21 30.16
N VAL A 20 3.75 26.18 29.36
CA VAL A 20 2.92 25.02 29.69
C VAL A 20 3.66 23.77 29.23
N SER A 21 3.71 22.80 30.12
CA SER A 21 4.39 21.52 30.04
C SER A 21 3.96 20.63 28.88
N SER A 22 4.89 19.74 28.50
CA SER A 22 4.77 18.55 27.63
C SER A 22 4.96 18.78 26.14
N ASP A 23 5.91 18.02 25.60
CA ASP A 23 6.34 17.92 24.21
C ASP A 23 5.20 17.46 23.30
N TYR A 24 4.30 18.37 22.95
CA TYR A 24 3.36 18.18 21.86
C TYR A 24 3.70 19.13 20.73
N VAL A 25 4.16 18.56 19.63
CA VAL A 25 4.16 19.22 18.33
C VAL A 25 2.77 19.01 17.74
N GLU A 26 1.98 20.08 17.69
CA GLU A 26 0.75 20.07 16.90
C GLU A 26 1.14 19.96 15.42
N LEU A 27 0.81 18.82 14.81
CA LEU A 27 0.90 18.68 13.37
C LEU A 27 -0.31 19.41 12.78
N ASP A 28 -0.05 20.59 12.21
CA ASP A 28 -1.00 21.23 11.30
C ASP A 28 -1.36 20.21 10.22
N SER A 29 -2.58 19.71 10.26
CA SER A 29 -3.15 18.88 9.20
C SER A 29 -3.44 19.82 8.03
N GLN A 30 -2.39 20.30 7.36
CA GLN A 30 -2.57 20.79 6.00
C GLN A 30 -3.19 19.62 5.26
N GLU A 31 -4.44 19.79 4.84
CA GLU A 31 -5.11 18.86 3.93
C GLU A 31 -4.20 18.73 2.72
N LEU A 32 -3.33 17.71 2.75
CA LEU A 32 -2.52 17.32 1.61
C LEU A 32 -3.52 17.23 0.47
N PRO A 33 -3.34 17.99 -0.62
CA PRO A 33 -4.32 18.06 -1.69
C PRO A 33 -4.69 16.62 -2.03
N HIS A 34 -5.97 16.25 -1.87
CA HIS A 34 -6.47 14.89 -2.01
C HIS A 34 -5.87 14.28 -3.28
N LYS A 35 -4.74 13.60 -3.12
CA LYS A 35 -4.04 12.97 -4.21
C LYS A 35 -4.88 11.75 -4.45
N THR A 36 -5.86 11.87 -5.34
CA THR A 36 -6.76 10.79 -5.75
C THR A 36 -5.91 9.54 -5.85
N ALA A 37 -6.06 8.62 -4.90
CA ALA A 37 -5.21 7.45 -4.83
C ALA A 37 -5.37 6.73 -6.16
N ARG A 38 -4.31 6.71 -6.97
CA ARG A 38 -4.37 6.07 -8.29
C ARG A 38 -4.49 4.57 -8.02
N ILE A 39 -5.69 4.04 -8.16
CA ILE A 39 -5.94 2.61 -8.09
C ILE A 39 -5.20 1.98 -9.28
N LEU A 40 -4.25 1.10 -8.99
CA LEU A 40 -3.48 0.42 -10.02
C LEU A 40 -4.07 -0.96 -10.29
N VAL A 41 -4.22 -1.33 -11.56
CA VAL A 41 -4.47 -2.71 -11.93
C VAL A 41 -3.14 -3.34 -12.33
N LYS A 42 -2.70 -4.35 -11.58
CA LYS A 42 -1.44 -5.07 -11.83
C LYS A 42 -1.75 -6.47 -12.32
N TYR A 43 -1.14 -6.84 -13.44
CA TYR A 43 -1.26 -8.18 -14.02
C TYR A 43 0.01 -9.00 -13.72
N PHE A 44 -0.18 -10.24 -13.27
CA PHE A 44 0.88 -11.18 -12.96
C PHE A 44 0.62 -12.53 -13.63
N VAL A 45 1.70 -13.19 -14.03
CA VAL A 45 1.67 -14.59 -14.48
C VAL A 45 2.38 -15.41 -13.41
N LEU A 46 1.68 -16.41 -12.88
CA LEU A 46 2.23 -17.32 -11.90
C LEU A 46 2.71 -18.57 -12.63
N SER A 47 4.02 -18.60 -12.90
CA SER A 47 4.74 -19.65 -13.65
C SER A 47 5.56 -20.54 -12.72
N ASP A 48 6.08 -19.95 -11.65
CA ASP A 48 6.80 -20.63 -10.59
C ASP A 48 6.48 -20.02 -9.21
N TYR A 49 6.96 -20.65 -8.14
CA TYR A 49 6.68 -20.19 -6.78
C TYR A 49 7.36 -18.86 -6.41
N ASN A 50 8.43 -18.45 -7.10
CA ASN A 50 9.07 -17.16 -6.82
C ASN A 50 8.22 -15.98 -7.28
N ASP A 51 7.37 -16.19 -8.30
CA ASP A 51 6.40 -15.20 -8.80
C ASP A 51 5.37 -14.78 -7.73
N VAL A 52 5.24 -15.56 -6.64
CA VAL A 52 4.38 -15.18 -5.50
C VAL A 52 4.88 -13.90 -4.83
N LYS A 53 6.19 -13.69 -4.72
CA LYS A 53 6.78 -12.53 -4.00
C LYS A 53 6.25 -11.17 -4.51
N PRO A 54 6.33 -10.85 -5.82
CA PRO A 54 5.83 -9.58 -6.31
C PRO A 54 4.31 -9.42 -6.15
N ILE A 55 3.54 -10.51 -6.25
CA ILE A 55 2.09 -10.49 -5.99
C ILE A 55 1.81 -10.10 -4.53
N LEU A 56 2.51 -10.70 -3.57
CA LEU A 56 2.34 -10.37 -2.15
C LEU A 56 2.67 -8.91 -1.87
N ASN A 57 3.69 -8.36 -2.53
CA ASN A 57 4.06 -6.95 -2.38
C ASN A 57 2.95 -6.04 -2.91
N ALA A 58 2.37 -6.36 -4.08
CA ALA A 58 1.24 -5.62 -4.62
C ALA A 58 0.00 -5.64 -3.71
N VAL A 59 -0.30 -6.78 -3.08
CA VAL A 59 -1.40 -6.88 -2.11
C VAL A 59 -1.12 -6.05 -0.86
N ARG A 60 0.12 -6.07 -0.34
CA ARG A 60 0.51 -5.28 0.85
C ARG A 60 0.52 -3.77 0.62
N GLU A 61 0.76 -3.33 -0.61
CA GLU A 61 0.66 -1.91 -0.96
C GLU A 61 -0.75 -1.36 -0.72
N GLY A 62 -1.81 -2.18 -0.85
CA GLY A 62 -3.17 -1.84 -0.45
C GLY A 62 -3.94 -0.92 -1.41
N TYR A 63 -3.35 -0.45 -2.50
CA TYR A 63 -4.03 0.39 -3.51
C TYR A 63 -4.02 -0.22 -4.93
N SER A 64 -3.75 -1.53 -5.03
CA SER A 64 -3.74 -2.23 -6.32
C SER A 64 -4.71 -3.41 -6.39
N ILE A 65 -5.43 -3.51 -7.50
CA ILE A 65 -6.21 -4.68 -7.89
C ILE A 65 -5.28 -5.59 -8.68
N THR A 66 -5.18 -6.85 -8.26
CA THR A 66 -4.18 -7.77 -8.80
C THR A 66 -4.87 -8.85 -9.61
N PHE A 67 -4.49 -9.02 -10.88
CA PHE A 67 -5.00 -10.05 -11.76
C PHE A 67 -3.90 -11.09 -12.02
N ILE A 68 -4.12 -12.33 -11.58
CA ILE A 68 -3.09 -13.35 -11.50
C ILE A 68 -3.47 -14.51 -12.40
N LYS A 69 -2.71 -14.74 -13.47
CA LYS A 69 -2.85 -15.93 -14.32
C LYS A 69 -2.19 -17.13 -13.64
N VAL A 70 -2.99 -18.10 -13.22
CA VAL A 70 -2.51 -19.30 -12.49
C VAL A 70 -2.36 -20.54 -13.36
N GLN A 71 -2.86 -20.51 -14.59
CA GLN A 71 -2.82 -21.64 -15.53
C GLN A 71 -1.43 -22.27 -15.70
N PRO A 72 -0.31 -21.53 -15.84
CA PRO A 72 0.99 -22.15 -16.06
C PRO A 72 1.47 -22.96 -14.86
N LEU A 73 1.41 -22.40 -13.65
CA LEU A 73 1.75 -23.14 -12.43
C LEU A 73 0.78 -24.28 -12.16
N ARG A 74 -0.52 -24.09 -12.44
CA ARG A 74 -1.54 -25.16 -12.29
C ARG A 74 -1.20 -26.39 -13.12
N ALA A 75 -0.81 -26.20 -14.38
CA ALA A 75 -0.47 -27.28 -15.29
C ALA A 75 0.83 -27.98 -14.92
N LYS A 76 1.77 -27.26 -14.28
CA LYS A 76 3.08 -27.77 -13.89
C LYS A 76 3.04 -28.51 -12.55
N ASP A 77 2.48 -27.89 -11.52
CA ASP A 77 2.41 -28.44 -10.17
C ASP A 77 1.20 -27.86 -9.39
N PRO A 78 0.06 -28.59 -9.37
CA PRO A 78 -1.13 -28.19 -8.62
C PRO A 78 -0.89 -28.04 -7.11
N SER A 79 0.07 -28.78 -6.54
CA SER A 79 0.38 -28.74 -5.12
C SER A 79 1.13 -27.46 -4.74
N GLU A 80 2.05 -27.04 -5.61
CA GLU A 80 2.77 -25.76 -5.50
C GLU A 80 1.82 -24.58 -5.68
N LEU A 81 0.90 -24.66 -6.65
CA LEU A 81 -0.16 -23.66 -6.81
C LEU A 81 -1.00 -23.53 -5.54
N ARG A 82 -1.44 -24.64 -4.93
CA ARG A 82 -2.23 -24.59 -3.70
C ARG A 82 -1.49 -23.86 -2.58
N ARG A 83 -0.19 -24.11 -2.41
CA ARG A 83 0.66 -23.41 -1.43
C ARG A 83 0.78 -21.92 -1.75
N ALA A 84 0.97 -21.56 -3.02
CA ALA A 84 1.02 -20.17 -3.47
C ALA A 84 -0.28 -19.43 -3.15
N ILE A 85 -1.43 -20.03 -3.48
CA ILE A 85 -2.76 -19.46 -3.21
C ILE A 85 -3.02 -19.31 -1.70
N GLU A 86 -2.69 -20.30 -0.87
CA GLU A 86 -2.86 -20.16 0.58
C GLU A 86 -2.02 -19.03 1.17
N LYS A 87 -0.81 -18.80 0.63
CA LYS A 87 0.04 -17.67 1.05
C LYS A 87 -0.54 -16.32 0.64
N ILE A 88 -1.11 -16.23 -0.56
CA ILE A 88 -1.81 -15.02 -1.03
C ILE A 88 -3.06 -14.77 -0.18
N LYS A 89 -3.87 -15.81 0.11
CA LYS A 89 -5.04 -15.72 1.00
C LYS A 89 -4.67 -15.26 2.40
N ALA A 90 -3.62 -15.81 2.99
CA ALA A 90 -3.15 -15.40 4.31
C ALA A 90 -2.76 -13.90 4.32
N THR A 91 -2.13 -13.43 3.26
CA THR A 91 -1.78 -12.01 3.11
C THR A 91 -3.02 -11.15 2.92
N CYS A 92 -3.98 -11.57 2.10
CA CYS A 92 -5.24 -10.86 1.93
C CYS A 92 -6.01 -10.73 3.25
N ARG A 93 -6.04 -11.79 4.09
CA ARG A 93 -6.64 -11.73 5.43
C ARG A 93 -5.92 -10.75 6.34
N ALA A 94 -4.60 -10.67 6.26
CA ALA A 94 -3.80 -9.72 7.05
C ALA A 94 -4.00 -8.26 6.61
N THR A 95 -4.31 -8.02 5.33
CA THR A 95 -4.50 -6.68 4.75
C THR A 95 -5.98 -6.31 4.54
N ASN A 96 -6.93 -7.13 5.03
CA ASN A 96 -8.37 -6.99 4.76
C ASN A 96 -8.71 -6.88 3.26
N SER A 97 -7.87 -7.46 2.40
CA SER A 97 -8.11 -7.52 0.96
C SER A 97 -9.00 -8.72 0.60
N LYS A 98 -9.75 -8.59 -0.48
CA LYS A 98 -10.62 -9.64 -1.03
C LYS A 98 -9.84 -10.46 -2.04
N ILE A 99 -10.21 -11.73 -2.19
CA ILE A 99 -9.65 -12.65 -3.17
C ILE A 99 -10.77 -13.48 -3.79
N MET A 100 -10.74 -13.65 -5.11
CA MET A 100 -11.72 -14.42 -5.86
C MET A 100 -11.06 -15.18 -7.01
N GLY A 101 -11.48 -16.42 -7.25
CA GLY A 101 -11.12 -17.16 -8.46
C GLY A 101 -12.01 -16.73 -9.62
N ILE A 102 -11.41 -16.45 -10.77
CA ILE A 102 -12.12 -16.21 -12.03
C ILE A 102 -11.83 -17.40 -12.93
N ASP A 103 -12.86 -18.23 -13.13
CA ASP A 103 -12.75 -19.50 -13.85
C ASP A 103 -11.63 -20.37 -13.22
N GLU A 104 -11.04 -21.29 -13.98
CA GLU A 104 -9.90 -22.09 -13.53
C GLU A 104 -8.57 -21.35 -13.66
N ASN A 105 -8.49 -20.36 -14.55
CA ASN A 105 -7.23 -19.83 -15.07
C ASN A 105 -6.73 -18.57 -14.36
N TYR A 106 -7.60 -17.90 -13.60
CA TYR A 106 -7.28 -16.62 -13.00
C TYR A 106 -7.70 -16.52 -11.54
N VAL A 107 -6.95 -15.71 -10.80
CA VAL A 107 -7.28 -15.29 -9.45
C VAL A 107 -7.14 -13.78 -9.39
N VAL A 108 -8.11 -13.11 -8.78
CA VAL A 108 -8.10 -11.67 -8.57
C VAL A 108 -8.03 -11.37 -7.09
N THR A 109 -7.23 -10.37 -6.74
CA THR A 109 -7.29 -9.73 -5.43
C THR A 109 -7.69 -8.28 -5.58
N ALA A 110 -8.45 -7.78 -4.61
CA ALA A 110 -8.90 -6.40 -4.56
C ALA A 110 -8.68 -5.85 -3.14
N PRO A 111 -8.31 -4.57 -2.99
CA PRO A 111 -8.29 -3.91 -1.69
C PRO A 111 -9.66 -3.88 -1.01
N ASP A 112 -9.70 -3.45 0.25
CA ASP A 112 -10.90 -3.36 1.07
C ASP A 112 -12.00 -2.47 0.44
N PHE A 113 -11.60 -1.36 -0.18
CA PHE A 113 -12.48 -0.38 -0.82
C PHE A 113 -13.08 -0.83 -2.17
N ALA A 114 -12.65 -1.96 -2.72
CA ALA A 114 -13.12 -2.47 -4.01
C ALA A 114 -13.84 -3.81 -3.84
N ASP A 115 -14.96 -4.01 -4.52
CA ASP A 115 -15.69 -5.28 -4.55
C ASP A 115 -15.46 -6.03 -5.85
N ILE A 116 -15.43 -7.36 -5.76
CA ILE A 116 -15.39 -8.25 -6.92
C ILE A 116 -16.79 -8.85 -7.08
N ILE A 117 -17.52 -8.41 -8.10
CA ILE A 117 -18.90 -8.83 -8.38
C ILE A 117 -18.90 -9.77 -9.58
N LYS A 118 -19.55 -10.93 -9.43
CA LYS A 118 -19.82 -11.85 -10.54
C LYS A 118 -21.12 -11.43 -11.24
N GLY A 119 -21.04 -11.22 -12.55
CA GLY A 119 -22.20 -10.98 -13.43
C GLY A 119 -22.91 -12.26 -13.86
#